data_AF-A0A497G635-F1
#
_entry.id   AF-A0A497G635-F1
#
_cell.length_a   1.000
_cell.length_b   1.000
_cell.length_c   1.000
_cell.angle_alpha   90.00
_cell.angle_beta   90.00
_cell.angle_gamma   90.00
#
_symmetry.space_group_name_H-M   'P 1'
#
loop_
_entity.id
_entity.type
_entity.pdbx_description
1 polymer ?
#
loop_
_entity_poly.entity_id
_entity_poly.type
_entity_poly.pdbx_seq_one_letter_code
_entity_poly.pdbx_strand_id
1 'polypeptide(L)' 'MAKIDEIKEELNYLKVWLGIIVITTIGLISWLINNYALSSNLKIIGDIIAIIFLTISIIIIDKNIK' A
#
# COMPACT_ATOMS: atom_id res chain seq x y z
N MET A 1 14.95 -24.80 10.17
CA MET A 1 15.55 -23.98 9.10
C MET A 1 16.71 -23.20 9.70
N ALA A 2 17.76 -22.88 8.94
CA ALA A 2 18.81 -22.03 9.47
C ALA A 2 18.24 -20.61 9.67
N LYS A 3 18.76 -19.85 10.62
CA LYS A 3 18.28 -18.48 10.91
C LYS A 3 18.29 -17.55 9.70
N ILE A 4 19.19 -17.81 8.75
CA ILE A 4 19.27 -17.09 7.48
C ILE A 4 18.12 -17.41 6.53
N ASP A 5 17.57 -18.62 6.58
CA ASP A 5 16.45 -19.03 5.73
C ASP A 5 15.15 -18.39 6.23
N GLU A 6 14.96 -18.32 7.55
CA GLU A 6 13.82 -17.65 8.19
C GLU A 6 13.77 -16.15 7.82
N ILE A 7 14.90 -15.44 7.93
CA ILE A 7 14.99 -14.03 7.55
C ILE A 7 14.70 -13.82 6.05
N LYS A 8 15.17 -14.72 5.18
CA LYS A 8 14.89 -14.64 3.74
C LYS A 8 13.40 -14.80 3.45
N GLU A 9 12.74 -15.71 4.17
CA GLU A 9 11.32 -15.96 4.01
C GLU A 9 10.50 -14.73 4.46
N GLU A 10 10.79 -14.17 5.63
CA GLU A 10 10.17 -12.92 6.11
C GLU A 10 10.33 -11.76 5.11
N LEU A 11 11.54 -11.58 4.57
CA LEU A 11 11.85 -10.53 3.61
C LEU A 11 11.08 -10.74 2.29
N ASN A 12 10.87 -11.99 1.89
CA ASN A 12 10.06 -12.31 0.71
C ASN A 12 8.57 -12.00 0.95
N TYR A 13 8.03 -12.29 2.14
CA TYR A 13 6.67 -11.90 2.51
C TYR A 13 6.51 -10.37 2.51
N LEU A 14 7.46 -9.62 3.06
CA LEU A 14 7.42 -8.14 3.05
C LEU A 14 7.39 -7.58 1.63
N LYS A 15 8.17 -8.14 0.70
CA LYS A 15 8.16 -7.74 -0.72
C LYS A 15 6.81 -8.00 -1.40
N VAL A 16 6.18 -9.14 -1.11
CA VAL A 16 4.84 -9.46 -1.62
C VAL A 16 3.82 -8.43 -1.11
N TRP A 17 3.83 -8.15 0.19
CA TRP A 17 2.92 -7.16 0.78
C TRP A 17 3.16 -5.74 0.24
N LEU A 18 4.42 -5.34 0.06
CA LEU A 18 4.76 -4.08 -0.56
C LEU A 18 4.14 -3.95 -1.95
N GLY A 19 4.27 -4.99 -2.78
CA GLY A 19 3.68 -5.02 -4.12
C GLY A 19 2.15 -4.89 -4.10
N ILE A 20 1.47 -5.62 -3.20
CA ILE A 20 0.02 -5.54 -3.02
C ILE A 20 -0.40 -4.11 -2.65
N ILE A 21 0.25 -3.50 -1.66
CA ILE A 21 -0.08 -2.14 -1.20
C ILE A 21 0.12 -1.12 -2.31
N VAL A 22 1.20 -1.22 -3.10
CA VAL A 22 1.44 -0.34 -4.26
C VAL A 22 0.31 -0.45 -5.27
N ILE A 23 -0.08 -1.67 -5.66
CA ILE A 23 -1.15 -1.88 -6.64
C ILE A 23 -2.49 -1.37 -6.10
N THR A 24 -2.81 -1.63 -4.83
CA THR A 24 -4.02 -1.09 -4.18
C THR A 24 -4.03 0.43 -4.18
N THR A 25 -2.89 1.07 -3.89
CA THR A 25 -2.77 2.54 -3.89
C THR A 25 -3.03 3.12 -5.28
N ILE A 26 -2.47 2.51 -6.33
CA ILE A 26 -2.74 2.89 -7.73
C ILE A 26 -4.23 2.73 -8.05
N GLY A 27 -4.86 1.65 -7.56
CA GLY A 27 -6.30 1.41 -7.70
C GLY A 27 -7.16 2.51 -7.09
N LEU A 28 -6.85 2.95 -5.87
CA LEU A 28 -7.56 4.04 -5.20
C LEU A 28 -7.37 5.37 -5.95
N ILE A 29 -6.13 5.68 -6.36
CA ILE A 29 -5.85 6.89 -7.17
C ILE A 29 -6.68 6.87 -8.47
N SER A 30 -6.73 5.72 -9.15
CA SER A 30 -7.54 5.56 -10.36
C SER A 30 -9.03 5.75 -10.06
N TRP A 31 -9.54 5.16 -8.99
CA TRP A 31 -10.92 5.33 -8.57
C TRP A 31 -11.24 6.81 -8.30
N LEU A 32 -10.38 7.52 -7.56
CA LEU A 32 -10.54 8.94 -7.25
C LEU A 32 -10.63 9.79 -8.52
N ILE A 33 -9.69 9.63 -9.44
CA ILE A 33 -9.65 10.39 -10.72
C ILE A 33 -10.94 10.19 -11.53
N ASN A 34 -11.51 8.97 -11.51
CA ASN A 34 -12.71 8.65 -12.28
C ASN A 34 -14.02 9.03 -11.57
N ASN A 35 -14.01 9.23 -10.25
CA ASN A 35 -15.24 9.32 -9.46
C ASN A 35 -15.37 10.60 -8.61
N TYR A 36 -14.36 11.47 -8.56
CA TYR A 36 -14.36 12.67 -7.70
C TYR A 36 -15.53 13.63 -7.96
N ALA A 37 -16.02 13.72 -9.21
CA ALA A 37 -17.10 14.63 -9.56
C ALA A 37 -18.51 14.11 -9.21
N LEU A 38 -18.67 12.79 -9.10
CA LEU A 38 -19.96 12.12 -8.93
C LEU A 38 -20.15 11.50 -7.54
N SER A 39 -19.08 11.40 -6.75
CA SER A 39 -19.10 10.77 -5.43
C SER A 39 -19.40 11.76 -4.31
N SER A 40 -19.90 11.24 -3.19
CA SER A 40 -20.08 12.05 -1.99
C SER A 40 -18.74 12.46 -1.39
N ASN A 41 -18.71 13.65 -0.77
CA ASN A 41 -17.51 14.20 -0.12
C ASN A 41 -16.90 13.23 0.90
N LEU A 42 -17.73 12.46 1.62
CA LEU A 42 -17.26 11.44 2.57
C LEU A 42 -16.43 10.34 1.89
N LYS A 43 -16.82 9.87 0.70
CA LYS A 43 -16.07 8.85 -0.04
C LYS A 43 -14.74 9.41 -0.53
N ILE A 44 -14.74 10.65 -1.03
CA ILE A 44 -13.53 11.33 -1.50
C ILE A 44 -12.53 11.52 -0.36
N ILE A 45 -12.99 12.01 0.79
CA ILE A 45 -12.14 12.18 1.98
C ILE A 45 -11.60 10.83 2.46
N GLY A 46 -12.45 9.80 2.51
CA GLY A 46 -12.04 8.45 2.90
C GLY A 46 -10.98 7.87 1.97
N ASP A 47 -11.15 8.05 0.65
CA ASP A 47 -10.19 7.60 -0.35
C ASP A 47 -8.83 8.31 -0.23
N ILE A 48 -8.83 9.64 -0.07
CA ILE A 48 -7.61 10.43 0.16
C ILE A 48 -6.88 9.97 1.43
N ILE A 49 -7.61 9.77 2.53
CA ILE A 49 -7.03 9.28 3.78
C ILE A 49 -6.40 7.89 3.58
N ALA A 50 -7.08 7.00 2.86
CA ALA A 50 -6.57 5.67 2.55
C ALA A 50 -5.29 5.74 1.70
N ILE A 51 -5.24 6.59 0.67
CA ILE A 51 -4.05 6.79 -0.16
C ILE A 51 -2.87 7.28 0.69
N ILE A 52 -3.08 8.24 1.59
CA ILE A 52 -2.03 8.75 2.48
C ILE A 52 -1.52 7.64 3.40
N PHE A 53 -2.43 6.89 4.03
CA PHE A 53 -2.07 5.80 4.94
C PHE A 53 -1.29 4.69 4.24
N LEU A 54 -1.71 4.28 3.05
CA LEU A 54 -1.00 3.27 2.27
C LEU A 54 0.37 3.77 1.79
N THR A 55 0.47 5.05 1.42
CA THR A 55 1.75 5.67 1.06
C THR A 55 2.74 5.65 2.23
N ILE A 56 2.29 5.99 3.45
CA ILE A 56 3.11 5.87 4.65
C ILE A 56 3.52 4.41 4.90
N SER A 57 2.59 3.47 4.73
CA SER A 57 2.86 2.03 4.88
C SER A 57 3.93 1.53 3.89
N ILE A 58 3.89 1.99 2.63
CA ILE A 58 4.91 1.69 1.61
C ILE A 58 6.29 2.15 2.09
N ILE A 59 6.41 3.38 2.58
CA ILE A 59 7.69 3.94 3.04
C ILE A 59 8.23 3.12 4.23
N ILE A 60 7.36 2.75 5.18
CA ILE A 60 7.75 1.95 6.34
C ILE A 60 8.24 0.57 5.89
N ILE A 61 7.50 -0.12 5.02
CA ILE A 61 7.85 -1.47 4.58
C ILE A 61 9.13 -1.45 3.73
N ASP A 62 9.27 -0.50 2.81
CA ASP A 62 10.50 -0.35 2.00
C ASP A 62 11.73 -0.14 2.89
N LYS A 63 11.60 0.64 3.97
CA LYS A 63 12.67 0.83 4.94
C LYS A 63 13.03 -0.43 5.74
N ASN A 64 12.09 -1.37 5.93
CA ASN A 64 12.38 -2.64 6.61
C ASN A 64 12.97 -3.70 5.66
N ILE A 65 12.83 -3.53 4.35
CA ILE A 65 13.39 -4.43 3.33
C ILE A 65 14.83 -4.05 2.97
N LYS A 66 15.16 -2.75 3.02
CA LYS A 66 16.51 -2.20 2.77
C LYS A 66 17.39 -2.29 4.01
#